data_AF-A0A378IFE4-F1
#
_entry.id   AF-A0A378IFE4-F1
#
_cell.length_a   1.000
_cell.length_b   1.000
_cell.length_c   1.000
_cell.angle_alpha   90.00
_cell.angle_beta   90.00
_cell.angle_gamma   90.00
#
_symmetry.space_group_name_H-M   'P 1'
#
loop_
_entity.id
_entity.type
_entity.pdbx_description
1 polymer ?
#
loop_
_entity_poly.entity_id
_entity_poly.type
_entity_poly.pdbx_seq_one_letter_code
_entity_poly.pdbx_strand_id
1 'polypeptide(L)'
;MRQKFEEKETKYFVNNIACERDAIYQTILDRKLYGGEITISKEYYFASHEQNRAESTKWSYIEYKSNNSRHSENQRAELSMTTTPLLDKMEPTSKEYKAVIHKMIHAVDMLLAARSNHMQYSQQLRLALRDFLSFFNNYSGKSDAYTDLSNKISIEYAIFLFDMVAFGMSEGNKTNQGNLPLLEFDFSGMKTKWDENGDSDAKAQFLNEYLSILLQQTDIFLSLWQKSHAFDDIAKHKIKNLFEEFKEVIRGFQNQEKWLNISLPKLLQNMNGFFNQSQTKARIEEQESHSFSRNCSISSSCSIL
;
A
#
# COMPACT_ATOMS: atom_id res chain seq x y z
N MET A 1 -16.45 16.79 40.80
CA MET A 1 -15.84 16.26 39.56
C MET A 1 -16.41 17.02 38.38
N ARG A 2 -15.64 17.93 37.76
CA ARG A 2 -15.99 18.43 36.42
C ARG A 2 -15.33 17.48 35.43
N GLN A 3 -16.14 16.74 34.66
CA GLN A 3 -15.64 16.06 33.46
C GLN A 3 -15.15 17.15 32.51
N LYS A 4 -13.83 17.21 32.28
CA LYS A 4 -13.28 17.95 31.14
C LYS A 4 -13.76 17.25 29.88
N PHE A 5 -14.58 17.92 29.08
CA PHE A 5 -14.79 17.54 27.70
C PHE A 5 -13.55 17.98 26.91
N GLU A 6 -12.61 17.05 26.70
CA GLU A 6 -11.58 17.22 25.70
C GLU A 6 -12.20 16.90 24.34
N GLU A 7 -12.52 17.94 23.56
CA GLU A 7 -12.94 17.75 22.17
C GLU A 7 -11.69 17.38 21.36
N LYS A 8 -11.59 16.10 21.02
CA LYS A 8 -10.52 15.55 20.18
C LYS A 8 -10.87 15.83 18.73
N GLU A 9 -10.24 16.83 18.14
CA GLU A 9 -10.35 17.10 16.71
C GLU A 9 -9.14 16.49 15.97
N THR A 10 -9.32 16.08 14.72
CA THR A 10 -8.20 15.70 13.85
C THR A 10 -8.02 16.75 12.76
N LYS A 11 -6.79 17.19 12.52
CA LYS A 11 -6.44 18.13 11.45
C LYS A 11 -5.71 17.42 10.33
N TYR A 12 -6.00 17.81 9.10
CA TYR A 12 -5.30 17.31 7.92
C TYR A 12 -4.30 18.35 7.42
N PHE A 13 -3.21 17.86 6.85
CA PHE A 13 -2.20 18.70 6.20
C PHE A 13 -1.81 18.12 4.85
N VAL A 14 -1.58 19.00 3.88
CA VAL A 14 -0.97 18.68 2.59
C VAL A 14 0.35 19.44 2.51
N ASN A 15 1.48 18.74 2.44
CA ASN A 15 2.82 19.35 2.46
C ASN A 15 2.96 20.40 3.58
N ASN A 16 2.50 20.05 4.79
CA ASN A 16 2.44 20.91 5.98
C ASN A 16 1.47 22.11 5.92
N ILE A 17 0.59 22.18 4.92
CA ILE A 17 -0.49 23.17 4.82
C ILE A 17 -1.76 22.59 5.42
N ALA A 18 -2.24 23.16 6.53
CA ALA A 18 -3.47 22.74 7.19
C ALA A 18 -4.70 22.93 6.29
N CYS A 19 -5.57 21.93 6.22
CA CYS A 19 -6.83 21.99 5.48
C CYS A 19 -7.89 21.06 6.09
N GLU A 20 -9.15 21.28 5.72
CA GLU A 20 -10.22 20.32 6.01
C GLU A 20 -10.07 19.09 5.12
N ARG A 21 -10.57 17.94 5.59
CA ARG A 21 -10.51 16.66 4.86
C ARG A 21 -11.01 16.77 3.42
N ASP A 22 -12.17 17.41 3.24
CA ASP A 22 -12.82 17.51 1.93
C ASP A 22 -12.19 18.59 1.03
N ALA A 23 -11.38 19.48 1.62
CA ALA A 23 -10.63 20.51 0.92
C ALA A 23 -9.23 20.06 0.46
N ILE A 24 -8.76 18.85 0.83
CA ILE A 24 -7.41 18.36 0.53
C ILE A 24 -7.09 18.44 -0.97
N TYR A 25 -7.98 17.92 -1.83
CA TYR A 25 -7.76 17.94 -3.27
C TYR A 25 -7.72 19.36 -3.84
N GLN A 26 -8.64 20.23 -3.40
CA GLN A 26 -8.65 21.62 -3.85
C GLN A 26 -7.41 22.37 -3.37
N THR A 27 -6.93 22.07 -2.16
CA THR A 27 -5.69 22.65 -1.61
C THR A 27 -4.47 22.30 -2.48
N ILE A 28 -4.38 21.07 -2.98
CA ILE A 28 -3.33 20.65 -3.92
C ILE A 28 -3.39 21.48 -5.21
N LEU A 29 -4.59 21.67 -5.77
CA LEU A 29 -4.78 22.44 -7.01
C LEU A 29 -4.45 23.93 -6.82
N ASP A 30 -5.03 24.57 -5.81
CA ASP A 30 -4.90 26.02 -5.56
C ASP A 30 -3.46 26.43 -5.28
N ARG A 31 -2.73 25.57 -4.54
CA ARG A 31 -1.33 25.78 -4.20
C ARG A 31 -0.37 25.20 -5.24
N LYS A 32 -0.90 24.58 -6.30
CA LYS A 32 -0.13 23.94 -7.39
C LYS A 32 0.90 22.93 -6.90
N LEU A 33 0.53 22.11 -5.91
CA LEU A 33 1.40 21.11 -5.26
C LEU A 33 1.49 19.79 -6.04
N TYR A 34 0.97 19.74 -7.25
CA TYR A 34 0.92 18.50 -8.04
C TYR A 34 2.29 18.08 -8.58
N GLY A 35 3.31 18.94 -8.59
CA GLY A 35 4.67 18.61 -9.04
C GLY A 35 5.61 18.25 -7.89
N GLY A 36 6.29 17.10 -7.99
CA GLY A 36 7.27 16.64 -7.00
C GLY A 36 6.72 15.55 -6.09
N GLU A 37 6.58 15.84 -4.80
CA GLU A 37 6.08 14.93 -3.77
C GLU A 37 4.86 15.55 -3.08
N ILE A 38 3.80 14.76 -2.92
CA ILE A 38 2.67 15.08 -2.08
C ILE A 38 2.73 14.23 -0.83
N THR A 39 2.69 14.88 0.32
CA THR A 39 2.54 14.28 1.64
C THR A 39 1.20 14.69 2.21
N ILE A 40 0.36 13.70 2.53
CA ILE A 40 -0.88 13.91 3.28
C ILE A 40 -0.63 13.40 4.70
N SER A 41 -0.84 14.27 5.69
CA SER A 41 -0.81 13.87 7.10
C SER A 41 -2.14 14.14 7.79
N LYS A 42 -2.44 13.31 8.80
CA LYS A 42 -3.56 13.46 9.71
C LYS A 42 -3.02 13.41 11.13
N GLU A 43 -3.30 14.46 11.89
CA GLU A 43 -2.77 14.66 13.24
C GLU A 43 -3.92 14.84 14.21
N TYR A 44 -3.82 14.26 15.41
CA TYR A 44 -4.69 14.66 16.51
C TYR A 44 -4.35 16.08 16.95
N TYR A 45 -5.38 16.93 16.95
CA TYR A 45 -5.33 18.27 17.49
C TYR A 45 -6.15 18.31 18.78
N PHE A 46 -5.46 18.50 19.90
CA PHE A 46 -6.14 18.86 21.13
C PHE A 46 -6.44 20.36 21.05
N ALA A 47 -7.72 20.70 20.84
CA ALA A 47 -8.19 22.03 21.15
C ALA A 47 -8.02 22.19 22.67
N SER A 48 -6.94 22.87 23.10
CA SER A 48 -6.75 23.22 24.50
C SER A 48 -7.73 24.34 24.88
N HIS A 49 -9.03 24.06 24.80
CA HIS A 49 -10.02 24.89 25.44
C HIS A 49 -9.93 24.61 26.95
N GLU A 50 -9.50 25.65 27.66
CA GLU A 50 -9.28 25.72 29.10
C GLU A 50 -7.95 25.09 29.60
N GLN A 51 -6.93 25.96 29.69
CA GLN A 51 -6.05 26.00 30.87
C GLN A 51 -6.93 26.13 32.12
N ASN A 52 -7.52 25.04 32.57
CA ASN A 52 -8.20 24.96 33.86
C ASN A 52 -7.12 25.00 34.95
N ARG A 53 -6.78 26.24 35.35
CA ARG A 53 -6.14 26.55 36.62
C ARG A 53 -6.95 25.88 37.73
N ALA A 54 -6.39 24.85 38.36
CA ALA A 54 -6.86 24.44 39.66
C ALA A 54 -6.26 25.41 40.69
N GLU A 55 -7.01 26.42 41.07
CA GLU A 55 -6.66 27.31 42.18
C GLU A 55 -6.87 26.55 43.49
N SER A 56 -5.77 26.15 44.13
CA SER A 56 -5.78 25.64 45.50
C SER A 56 -5.29 26.75 46.42
N THR A 57 -6.21 27.43 47.09
CA THR A 57 -5.86 28.41 48.13
C THR A 57 -5.54 27.69 49.43
N LYS A 58 -4.26 27.67 49.80
CA LYS A 58 -3.85 27.42 51.19
C LYS A 58 -2.79 28.46 51.57
N TRP A 59 -3.08 29.23 52.63
CA TRP A 59 -2.14 30.14 53.28
C TRP A 59 -1.59 31.28 52.40
N SER A 60 -2.47 32.02 51.71
CA SER A 60 -2.15 33.30 51.04
C SER A 60 -1.07 33.28 49.94
N TYR A 61 -0.63 32.09 49.50
CA TYR A 61 0.25 31.92 48.35
C TYR A 61 -0.53 31.27 47.20
N ILE A 62 -0.54 31.92 46.03
CA ILE A 62 -1.14 31.36 44.81
C ILE A 62 -0.07 30.50 44.14
N GLU A 63 -0.19 29.18 44.28
CA GLU A 63 0.70 28.24 43.60
C GLU A 63 0.07 27.78 42.29
N TYR A 64 0.64 28.23 41.17
CA TYR A 64 0.22 27.79 39.84
C TYR A 64 0.82 26.42 39.54
N LYS A 65 0.05 25.34 39.70
CA LYS A 65 0.43 24.03 39.15
C LYS A 65 0.04 23.95 37.68
N SER A 66 1.03 24.01 36.80
CA SER A 66 0.85 23.52 35.43
C SER A 66 0.70 21.99 35.50
N ASN A 67 -0.53 21.51 35.28
CA ASN A 67 -0.68 20.12 34.87
C ASN A 67 -0.22 20.04 33.42
N ASN A 68 1.06 19.75 33.20
CA ASN A 68 1.48 19.14 31.96
C ASN A 68 0.78 17.77 31.92
N SER A 69 -0.36 17.69 31.22
CA SER A 69 -0.94 16.41 30.85
C SER A 69 0.12 15.67 30.03
N ARG A 70 0.83 14.73 30.67
CA ARG A 70 1.84 13.87 30.05
C ARG A 70 1.26 12.91 28.99
N HIS A 71 0.07 13.16 28.44
CA HIS A 71 -0.77 12.17 27.75
C HIS A 71 -1.37 12.65 26.43
N SER A 72 -0.59 13.34 25.60
CA SER A 72 -0.80 13.25 24.16
C SER A 72 0.52 13.31 23.43
N GLU A 73 1.13 12.15 23.21
CA GLU A 73 1.97 12.01 22.01
C GLU A 73 1.06 12.37 20.84
N ASN A 74 1.39 13.42 20.09
CA ASN A 74 0.66 13.81 18.89
C ASN A 74 0.68 12.63 17.92
N GLN A 75 -0.38 11.80 17.93
CA GLN A 75 -0.42 10.68 16.99
C GLN A 75 -0.65 11.29 15.61
N ARG A 76 0.36 11.13 14.75
CA ARG A 76 0.39 11.61 13.37
C ARG A 76 0.52 10.43 12.43
N ALA A 77 -0.41 10.29 11.51
CA ALA A 77 -0.28 9.39 10.38
C ALA A 77 0.10 10.22 9.15
N GLU A 78 1.03 9.74 8.34
CA GLU A 78 1.40 10.38 7.09
C GLU A 78 1.67 9.36 6.00
N LEU A 79 1.38 9.76 4.77
CA LEU A 79 1.69 9.03 3.56
C LEU A 79 2.23 10.03 2.56
N SER A 80 3.30 9.67 1.86
CA SER A 80 3.87 10.47 0.79
C SER A 80 3.87 9.70 -0.53
N MET A 81 3.78 10.45 -1.62
CA MET A 81 3.79 9.90 -2.98
C MET A 81 4.48 10.89 -3.93
N THR A 82 5.45 10.39 -4.68
CA THR A 82 6.06 11.12 -5.80
C THR A 82 5.07 11.19 -6.96
N THR A 83 4.75 12.40 -7.41
CA THR A 83 3.74 12.64 -8.44
C THR A 83 4.31 12.65 -9.85
N THR A 84 5.62 12.83 -10.02
CA THR A 84 6.26 12.91 -11.34
C THR A 84 5.86 11.78 -12.29
N PRO A 85 5.89 10.48 -11.89
CA PRO A 85 5.51 9.38 -12.78
C PRO A 85 4.02 9.38 -13.18
N LEU A 86 3.17 10.03 -12.39
CA LEU A 86 1.74 10.16 -12.68
C LEU A 86 1.48 11.28 -13.68
N LEU A 87 2.19 12.41 -13.55
CA LEU A 87 1.97 13.58 -14.41
C LEU A 87 2.26 13.31 -15.90
N ASP A 88 3.07 12.29 -16.20
CA ASP A 88 3.31 11.83 -17.57
C ASP A 88 2.08 11.13 -18.19
N LYS A 89 1.13 10.65 -17.38
CA LYS A 89 -0.03 9.85 -17.82
C LYS A 89 -1.39 10.41 -17.41
N MET A 90 -1.45 11.34 -16.44
CA MET A 90 -2.70 11.94 -15.98
C MET A 90 -2.55 13.43 -15.66
N GLU A 91 -3.55 14.21 -16.08
CA GLU A 91 -3.63 15.64 -15.75
C GLU A 91 -4.01 15.84 -14.26
N PRO A 92 -3.48 16.87 -13.56
CA PRO A 92 -3.83 17.14 -12.16
C PRO A 92 -5.34 17.35 -11.91
N THR A 93 -6.07 17.83 -12.92
CA THR A 93 -7.52 18.09 -12.89
C THR A 93 -8.35 16.87 -13.30
N SER A 94 -7.71 15.76 -13.68
CA SER A 94 -8.39 14.54 -14.12
C SER A 94 -9.13 13.82 -12.98
N LYS A 95 -10.12 13.00 -13.35
CA LYS A 95 -10.86 12.17 -12.38
C LYS A 95 -9.94 11.13 -11.75
N GLU A 96 -8.98 10.64 -12.52
CA GLU A 96 -7.99 9.63 -12.16
C GLU A 96 -7.06 10.20 -11.08
N TYR A 97 -6.51 11.39 -11.29
CA TYR A 97 -5.65 12.04 -10.29
C TYR A 97 -6.42 12.32 -9.00
N LYS A 98 -7.66 12.83 -9.10
CA LYS A 98 -8.53 12.99 -7.93
C LYS A 98 -8.79 11.66 -7.20
N ALA A 99 -8.96 10.56 -7.93
CA ALA A 99 -9.16 9.24 -7.34
C ALA A 99 -7.92 8.74 -6.59
N VAL A 100 -6.70 8.96 -7.13
CA VAL A 100 -5.45 8.66 -6.40
C VAL A 100 -5.41 9.39 -5.06
N ILE A 101 -5.66 10.70 -5.07
CA ILE A 101 -5.65 11.53 -3.87
C ILE A 101 -6.70 11.05 -2.86
N HIS A 102 -7.92 10.72 -3.30
CA HIS A 102 -8.95 10.17 -2.41
C HIS A 102 -8.55 8.84 -1.77
N LYS A 103 -7.92 7.93 -2.52
CA LYS A 103 -7.41 6.66 -1.99
C LYS A 103 -6.28 6.88 -0.99
N MET A 104 -5.40 7.84 -1.27
CA MET A 104 -4.33 8.25 -0.36
C MET A 104 -4.88 8.82 0.95
N ILE A 105 -5.90 9.68 0.91
CA ILE A 105 -6.61 10.19 2.11
C ILE A 105 -7.21 9.03 2.91
N HIS A 106 -7.88 8.10 2.24
CA HIS A 106 -8.49 6.95 2.90
C HIS A 106 -7.44 6.03 3.58
N ALA A 107 -6.29 5.81 2.94
CA ALA A 107 -5.18 5.07 3.54
C ALA A 107 -4.64 5.76 4.79
N VAL A 108 -4.47 7.09 4.77
CA VAL A 108 -4.05 7.87 5.96
C VAL A 108 -5.10 7.79 7.07
N ASP A 109 -6.39 7.86 6.74
CA ASP A 109 -7.49 7.70 7.69
C ASP A 109 -7.41 6.35 8.43
N MET A 110 -7.25 5.26 7.67
CA MET A 110 -7.14 3.91 8.24
C MET A 110 -5.83 3.71 9.00
N LEU A 111 -4.74 4.35 8.59
CA LEU A 111 -3.45 4.27 9.28
C LEU A 111 -3.55 4.86 10.69
N LEU A 112 -4.18 6.02 10.83
CA LEU A 112 -4.39 6.63 12.15
C LEU A 112 -5.35 5.79 13.02
N ALA A 113 -6.40 5.21 12.42
CA ALA A 113 -7.34 4.33 13.11
C ALA A 113 -6.67 3.04 13.61
N ALA A 114 -5.84 2.39 12.79
CA ALA A 114 -5.12 1.17 13.16
C ALA A 114 -4.08 1.40 14.26
N ARG A 115 -3.44 2.58 14.32
CA ARG A 115 -2.59 2.95 15.47
C ARG A 115 -3.38 3.04 16.78
N SER A 116 -4.66 3.43 16.70
CA SER A 116 -5.53 3.54 17.86
C SER A 116 -6.10 2.17 18.28
N ASN A 117 -6.46 1.32 17.32
CA ASN A 117 -6.96 -0.03 17.55
C ASN A 117 -6.67 -0.95 16.34
N HIS A 118 -5.49 -1.59 16.34
CA HIS A 118 -5.09 -2.46 15.24
C HIS A 118 -6.06 -3.63 15.05
N MET A 119 -6.53 -4.24 16.14
CA MET A 119 -7.40 -5.42 16.07
C MET A 119 -8.69 -5.15 15.29
N GLN A 120 -9.22 -3.94 15.40
CA GLN A 120 -10.45 -3.53 14.71
C GLN A 120 -10.19 -3.08 13.27
N TYR A 121 -9.09 -2.37 13.02
CA TYR A 121 -8.89 -1.62 11.77
C TYR A 121 -7.86 -2.24 10.80
N SER A 122 -7.13 -3.29 11.19
CA SER A 122 -6.06 -3.87 10.35
C SER A 122 -6.54 -4.30 8.97
N GLN A 123 -7.66 -5.01 8.88
CA GLN A 123 -8.19 -5.45 7.60
C GLN A 123 -8.58 -4.26 6.70
N GLN A 124 -9.15 -3.21 7.27
CA GLN A 124 -9.55 -2.01 6.54
C GLN A 124 -8.32 -1.23 6.08
N LEU A 125 -7.27 -1.15 6.90
CA LEU A 125 -5.98 -0.59 6.52
C LEU A 125 -5.35 -1.36 5.36
N ARG A 126 -5.29 -2.71 5.44
CA ARG A 126 -4.80 -3.56 4.35
C ARG A 126 -5.51 -3.26 3.04
N LEU A 127 -6.84 -3.17 3.08
CA LEU A 127 -7.67 -2.90 1.91
C LEU A 127 -7.41 -1.48 1.35
N ALA A 128 -7.35 -0.47 2.21
CA ALA A 128 -7.11 0.92 1.80
C ALA A 128 -5.72 1.11 1.17
N LEU A 129 -4.67 0.53 1.78
CA LEU A 129 -3.32 0.58 1.24
C LEU A 129 -3.20 -0.21 -0.07
N ARG A 130 -3.79 -1.41 -0.14
CA ARG A 130 -3.78 -2.20 -1.38
C ARG A 130 -4.46 -1.44 -2.51
N ASP A 131 -5.62 -0.85 -2.25
CA ASP A 131 -6.37 -0.07 -3.23
C ASP A 131 -5.58 1.15 -3.71
N PHE A 132 -4.95 1.90 -2.79
CA PHE A 132 -4.07 3.01 -3.14
C PHE A 132 -2.88 2.57 -4.00
N LEU A 133 -2.09 1.58 -3.54
CA LEU A 133 -0.88 1.14 -4.23
C LEU A 133 -1.18 0.48 -5.58
N SER A 134 -2.25 -0.31 -5.66
CA SER A 134 -2.67 -0.95 -6.91
C SER A 134 -3.11 0.09 -7.93
N PHE A 135 -3.89 1.08 -7.49
CA PHE A 135 -4.30 2.17 -8.37
C PHE A 135 -3.09 2.99 -8.82
N PHE A 136 -2.18 3.35 -7.92
CA PHE A 136 -0.94 4.06 -8.27
C PHE A 136 -0.11 3.29 -9.31
N ASN A 137 0.10 1.99 -9.11
CA ASN A 137 0.92 1.15 -9.98
C ASN A 137 0.36 1.00 -11.40
N ASN A 138 -0.97 1.01 -11.56
CA ASN A 138 -1.60 0.97 -12.89
C ASN A 138 -1.20 2.16 -13.78
N TYR A 139 -0.78 3.28 -13.17
CA TYR A 139 -0.40 4.48 -13.90
C TYR A 139 1.11 4.76 -13.86
N SER A 140 1.91 4.05 -13.07
CA SER A 140 3.37 4.23 -13.08
C SER A 140 4.11 3.27 -14.03
N GLY A 141 3.65 2.02 -14.20
CA GLY A 141 4.40 0.99 -14.96
C GLY A 141 4.04 0.81 -16.45
N LYS A 142 4.89 0.05 -17.17
CA LYS A 142 4.55 -0.66 -18.43
C LYS A 142 3.98 -2.04 -18.08
N SER A 143 3.03 -2.54 -18.88
CA SER A 143 2.38 -3.83 -18.63
C SER A 143 3.09 -4.97 -19.38
N ASP A 144 3.95 -5.70 -18.66
CA ASP A 144 4.35 -7.07 -19.02
C ASP A 144 4.14 -7.98 -17.80
N ALA A 145 4.02 -9.29 -18.03
CA ALA A 145 3.64 -10.24 -17.00
C ALA A 145 4.60 -10.29 -15.80
N TYR A 146 5.91 -10.07 -16.00
CA TYR A 146 6.89 -10.06 -14.91
C TYR A 146 6.89 -8.73 -14.17
N THR A 147 6.68 -7.62 -14.88
CA THR A 147 6.49 -6.30 -14.27
C THR A 147 5.23 -6.28 -13.41
N ASP A 148 4.13 -6.85 -13.90
CA ASP A 148 2.88 -6.99 -13.14
C ASP A 148 3.07 -7.88 -11.91
N LEU A 149 3.85 -8.96 -12.02
CA LEU A 149 4.19 -9.84 -10.90
C LEU A 149 5.03 -9.10 -9.85
N SER A 150 6.08 -8.39 -10.26
CA SER A 150 6.94 -7.58 -9.39
C SER A 150 6.15 -6.51 -8.64
N ASN A 151 5.21 -5.84 -9.32
CA ASN A 151 4.33 -4.85 -8.72
C ASN A 151 3.43 -5.45 -7.64
N LYS A 152 2.84 -6.63 -7.90
CA LYS A 152 2.02 -7.34 -6.90
C LYS A 152 2.84 -7.76 -5.68
N ILE A 153 4.05 -8.26 -5.88
CA ILE A 153 4.98 -8.61 -4.79
C ILE A 153 5.27 -7.37 -3.93
N SER A 154 5.59 -6.25 -4.57
CA SER A 154 5.92 -4.99 -3.89
C SER A 154 4.75 -4.48 -3.04
N ILE A 155 3.51 -4.60 -3.54
CA ILE A 155 2.30 -4.23 -2.82
C ILE A 155 2.12 -5.10 -1.56
N GLU A 156 2.19 -6.43 -1.70
CA GLU A 156 2.00 -7.33 -0.55
C GLU A 156 3.12 -7.19 0.48
N TYR A 157 4.35 -6.95 0.03
CA TYR A 157 5.46 -6.65 0.91
C TYR A 157 5.24 -5.35 1.71
N ALA A 158 4.83 -4.27 1.05
CA ALA A 158 4.52 -3.02 1.73
C ALA A 158 3.40 -3.20 2.77
N ILE A 159 2.32 -3.90 2.41
CA ILE A 159 1.21 -4.21 3.32
C ILE A 159 1.71 -4.97 4.56
N PHE A 160 2.54 -5.99 4.38
CA PHE A 160 3.11 -6.77 5.48
C PHE A 160 3.93 -5.88 6.43
N LEU A 161 4.83 -5.04 5.90
CA LEU A 161 5.62 -4.12 6.73
C LEU A 161 4.73 -3.18 7.54
N PHE A 162 3.70 -2.61 6.91
CA PHE A 162 2.76 -1.71 7.58
C PHE A 162 2.01 -2.40 8.71
N ASP A 163 1.49 -3.61 8.48
CA ASP A 163 0.81 -4.40 9.50
C ASP A 163 1.74 -4.69 10.67
N MET A 164 2.97 -5.11 10.40
CA MET A 164 3.92 -5.45 11.46
C MET A 164 4.29 -4.22 12.31
N VAL A 165 4.49 -3.06 11.68
CA VAL A 165 4.74 -1.80 12.39
C VAL A 165 3.53 -1.39 13.23
N ALA A 166 2.33 -1.40 12.64
CA ALA A 166 1.10 -1.05 13.35
C ALA A 166 0.84 -2.00 14.53
N PHE A 167 1.06 -3.30 14.33
CA PHE A 167 0.92 -4.34 15.35
C PHE A 167 1.92 -4.11 16.49
N GLY A 168 3.18 -3.85 16.15
CA GLY A 168 4.23 -3.54 17.13
C GLY A 168 3.88 -2.32 17.99
N MET A 169 3.28 -1.29 17.39
CA MET A 169 2.80 -0.10 18.11
C MET A 169 1.56 -0.38 18.98
N SER A 170 0.66 -1.28 18.57
CA SER A 170 -0.59 -1.53 19.31
C SER A 170 -0.44 -2.54 20.44
N GLU A 171 0.36 -3.59 20.24
CA GLU A 171 0.48 -4.74 21.17
C GLU A 171 1.85 -4.75 21.88
N GLY A 172 2.78 -3.87 21.51
CA GLY A 172 4.06 -3.72 22.20
C GLY A 172 3.90 -3.03 23.55
N ASN A 173 4.64 -3.50 24.55
CA ASN A 173 4.72 -2.84 25.86
C ASN A 173 5.10 -1.36 25.70
N LYS A 174 4.30 -0.42 26.23
CA LYS A 174 4.50 1.04 26.07
C LYS A 174 5.92 1.52 26.38
N THR A 175 6.59 0.90 27.35
CA THR A 175 7.98 1.23 27.72
C THR A 175 9.03 0.75 26.71
N ASN A 176 8.67 -0.15 25.78
CA ASN A 176 9.57 -0.83 24.84
C ASN A 176 9.25 -0.56 23.36
N GLN A 177 8.26 0.29 23.05
CA GLN A 177 7.89 0.63 21.65
C GLN A 177 9.04 1.31 20.88
N GLY A 178 9.96 1.98 21.58
CA GLY A 178 11.20 2.52 20.99
C GLY A 178 12.27 1.47 20.68
N ASN A 179 12.08 0.21 21.11
CA ASN A 179 13.02 -0.91 20.95
C ASN A 179 12.44 -2.06 20.12
N LEU A 180 11.45 -1.76 19.26
CA LEU A 180 10.92 -2.76 18.33
C LEU A 180 12.05 -3.25 17.40
N PRO A 181 12.17 -4.57 17.16
CA PRO A 181 13.15 -5.07 16.21
C PRO A 181 12.90 -4.48 14.83
N LEU A 182 13.95 -3.95 14.22
CA LEU A 182 13.87 -3.32 12.90
C LEU A 182 13.50 -4.36 11.82
N LEU A 183 12.63 -3.96 10.90
CA LEU A 183 12.24 -4.73 9.71
C LEU A 183 12.84 -4.07 8.46
N GLU A 184 14.15 -4.10 8.35
CA GLU A 184 14.87 -3.58 7.18
C GLU A 184 15.40 -4.75 6.36
N PHE A 185 14.78 -4.99 5.20
CA PHE A 185 15.19 -6.08 4.33
C PHE A 185 16.40 -5.65 3.50
N ASP A 186 17.51 -6.35 3.68
CA ASP A 186 18.78 -6.05 3.01
C ASP A 186 18.89 -6.79 1.67
N PHE A 187 18.72 -6.07 0.57
CA PHE A 187 18.90 -6.61 -0.78
C PHE A 187 20.25 -6.22 -1.41
N SER A 188 21.18 -5.65 -0.64
CA SER A 188 22.49 -5.19 -1.16
C SER A 188 23.34 -6.31 -1.77
N GLY A 189 23.11 -7.56 -1.34
CA GLY A 189 23.77 -8.74 -1.86
C GLY A 189 23.20 -9.28 -3.19
N MET A 190 22.10 -8.70 -3.71
CA MET A 190 21.53 -9.12 -5.00
C MET A 190 22.50 -8.84 -6.15
N LYS A 191 22.76 -9.87 -6.95
CA LYS A 191 23.66 -9.76 -8.12
C LYS A 191 22.98 -9.08 -9.30
N THR A 192 21.66 -9.21 -9.38
CA THR A 192 20.84 -8.70 -10.47
C THR A 192 20.03 -7.47 -10.00
N LYS A 193 19.91 -6.47 -10.87
CA LYS A 193 19.02 -5.32 -10.65
C LYS A 193 17.79 -5.48 -11.52
N TRP A 194 16.65 -4.98 -11.04
CA TRP A 194 15.45 -4.91 -11.86
C TRP A 194 15.68 -3.95 -13.03
N ASP A 195 15.52 -4.47 -14.25
CA ASP A 195 15.50 -3.68 -15.48
C ASP A 195 14.15 -3.88 -16.16
N GLU A 196 13.34 -2.82 -16.22
CA GLU A 196 12.02 -2.85 -16.87
C GLU A 196 12.11 -3.19 -18.36
N ASN A 197 13.24 -2.88 -19.01
CA ASN A 197 13.47 -3.20 -20.42
C ASN A 197 14.32 -4.46 -20.60
N GLY A 198 14.69 -5.13 -19.50
CA GLY A 198 15.40 -6.40 -19.51
C GLY A 198 14.57 -7.51 -20.15
N ASP A 199 15.25 -8.52 -20.69
CA ASP A 199 14.60 -9.71 -21.21
C ASP A 199 13.97 -10.55 -20.08
N SER A 200 13.16 -11.53 -20.47
CA SER A 200 12.43 -12.37 -19.52
C SER A 200 13.35 -13.22 -18.65
N ASP A 201 14.51 -13.63 -19.15
CA ASP A 201 15.45 -14.47 -18.40
C ASP A 201 16.11 -13.66 -17.27
N ALA A 202 16.50 -12.41 -17.54
CA ALA A 202 17.02 -11.49 -16.53
C ALA A 202 15.95 -11.14 -15.48
N LYS A 203 14.70 -10.88 -15.90
CA LYS A 203 13.57 -10.61 -14.99
C LYS A 203 13.23 -11.81 -14.11
N ALA A 204 13.21 -13.02 -14.68
CA ALA A 204 13.00 -14.26 -13.93
C ALA A 204 14.11 -14.50 -12.91
N GLN A 205 15.37 -14.32 -13.31
CA GLN A 205 16.51 -14.46 -12.40
C GLN A 205 16.42 -13.48 -11.23
N PHE A 206 16.09 -12.21 -11.50
CA PHE A 206 15.88 -11.20 -10.46
C PHE A 206 14.80 -11.61 -9.48
N LEU A 207 13.60 -12.00 -9.97
CA LEU A 207 12.49 -12.35 -9.09
C LEU A 207 12.79 -13.58 -8.25
N ASN A 208 13.47 -14.59 -8.81
CA ASN A 208 13.86 -15.77 -8.06
C ASN A 208 14.85 -15.44 -6.93
N GLU A 209 15.86 -14.60 -7.21
CA GLU A 209 16.82 -14.13 -6.21
C GLU A 209 16.12 -13.29 -5.14
N TYR A 210 15.27 -12.34 -5.55
CA TYR A 210 14.50 -11.47 -4.67
C TYR A 210 13.59 -12.26 -3.71
N LEU A 211 12.74 -13.16 -4.23
CA LEU A 211 11.79 -13.93 -3.42
C LEU A 211 12.50 -14.89 -2.47
N SER A 212 13.65 -15.44 -2.87
CA SER A 212 14.46 -16.33 -2.02
C SER A 212 15.07 -15.57 -0.84
N ILE A 213 15.63 -14.38 -1.10
CA ILE A 213 16.17 -13.50 -0.05
C ILE A 213 15.05 -13.05 0.88
N LEU A 214 13.90 -12.66 0.33
CA LEU A 214 12.74 -12.22 1.10
C LEU A 214 12.25 -13.31 2.08
N LEU A 215 12.14 -14.57 1.63
CA LEU A 215 11.80 -15.69 2.52
C LEU A 215 12.83 -15.89 3.62
N GLN A 216 14.12 -15.90 3.27
CA GLN A 216 15.20 -16.10 4.24
C GLN A 216 15.18 -15.03 5.33
N GLN A 217 15.03 -13.76 4.96
CA GLN A 217 14.99 -12.66 5.91
C GLN A 217 13.70 -12.65 6.74
N THR A 218 12.58 -13.09 6.17
CA THR A 218 11.31 -13.27 6.91
C THR A 218 11.50 -14.22 8.10
N ASP A 219 12.25 -15.31 7.94
CA ASP A 219 12.56 -16.24 9.04
C ASP A 219 13.50 -15.61 10.09
N ILE A 220 14.48 -14.81 9.66
CA ILE A 220 15.39 -14.08 10.56
C ILE A 220 14.59 -13.08 11.40
N PHE A 221 13.73 -12.28 10.78
CA PHE A 221 12.90 -11.28 11.46
C PHE A 221 11.88 -11.93 12.40
N LEU A 222 11.25 -13.04 11.98
CA LEU A 222 10.37 -13.79 12.87
C LEU A 222 11.14 -14.21 14.14
N SER A 223 12.34 -14.76 14.01
CA SER A 223 13.18 -15.14 15.15
C SER A 223 13.49 -13.96 16.08
N LEU A 224 13.83 -12.79 15.51
CA LEU A 224 14.10 -11.57 16.28
C LEU A 224 12.85 -11.10 17.04
N TRP A 225 11.70 -11.05 16.38
CA TRP A 225 10.45 -10.63 17.00
C TRP A 225 9.97 -11.61 18.08
N GLN A 226 10.13 -12.93 17.88
CA GLN A 226 9.80 -13.94 18.89
C GLN A 226 10.70 -13.86 20.14
N LYS A 227 11.98 -13.52 19.97
CA LYS A 227 12.93 -13.36 21.08
C LYS A 227 12.78 -12.04 21.82
N SER A 228 12.11 -11.06 21.22
CA SER A 228 11.91 -9.74 21.84
C SER A 228 11.12 -9.84 23.15
N HIS A 229 11.58 -9.09 24.15
CA HIS A 229 10.87 -8.88 25.41
C HIS A 229 9.79 -7.79 25.31
N ALA A 230 9.61 -7.18 24.14
CA ALA A 230 8.55 -6.19 23.89
C ALA A 230 7.14 -6.82 23.85
N PHE A 231 7.06 -8.14 23.63
CA PHE A 231 5.83 -8.88 23.40
C PHE A 231 5.64 -10.00 24.43
N ASP A 232 4.40 -10.24 24.82
CA ASP A 232 3.99 -11.43 25.58
C ASP A 232 3.78 -12.64 24.66
N ASP A 233 3.49 -13.81 25.25
CA ASP A 233 3.33 -15.06 24.48
C ASP A 233 2.13 -15.03 23.54
N ILE A 234 1.06 -14.28 23.88
CA ILE A 234 -0.13 -14.14 23.05
C ILE A 234 0.22 -13.34 21.79
N ALA A 235 0.86 -12.18 21.95
CA ALA A 235 1.32 -11.34 20.86
C ALA A 235 2.35 -12.09 19.99
N LYS A 236 3.27 -12.85 20.60
CA LYS A 236 4.22 -13.70 19.87
C LYS A 236 3.51 -14.74 19.01
N HIS A 237 2.45 -15.38 19.50
CA HIS A 237 1.69 -16.31 18.67
C HIS A 237 1.04 -15.62 17.46
N LYS A 238 0.47 -14.42 17.64
CA LYS A 238 -0.09 -13.61 16.54
C LYS A 238 0.98 -13.21 15.52
N ILE A 239 2.15 -12.75 15.98
CA ILE A 239 3.31 -12.41 15.14
C ILE A 239 3.68 -13.60 14.27
N LYS A 240 3.81 -14.80 14.87
CA LYS A 240 4.14 -16.01 14.12
C LYS A 240 3.15 -16.25 12.97
N ASN A 241 1.85 -16.14 13.25
CA ASN A 241 0.83 -16.36 12.23
C ASN A 241 0.92 -15.33 11.09
N LEU A 242 1.15 -14.05 11.38
CA LEU A 242 1.34 -13.00 10.37
C LEU A 242 2.55 -13.27 9.47
N PHE A 243 3.67 -13.71 10.05
CA PHE A 243 4.87 -14.07 9.28
C PHE A 243 4.65 -15.32 8.42
N GLU A 244 3.95 -16.34 8.92
CA GLU A 244 3.61 -17.53 8.12
C GLU A 244 2.66 -17.18 6.97
N GLU A 245 1.64 -16.34 7.21
CA GLU A 245 0.76 -15.82 6.15
C GLU A 245 1.57 -15.13 5.04
N PHE A 246 2.52 -14.27 5.42
CA PHE A 246 3.37 -13.59 4.45
C PHE A 246 4.29 -14.55 3.68
N LYS A 247 4.86 -15.58 4.33
CA LYS A 247 5.64 -16.62 3.65
C LYS A 247 4.81 -17.39 2.62
N GLU A 248 3.54 -17.68 2.92
CA GLU A 248 2.63 -18.32 1.96
C GLU A 248 2.36 -17.42 0.75
N VAL A 249 2.21 -16.10 0.95
CA VAL A 249 2.12 -15.13 -0.15
C VAL A 249 3.37 -15.18 -1.05
N ILE A 250 4.57 -15.16 -0.45
CA ILE A 250 5.83 -15.22 -1.20
C ILE A 250 5.95 -16.53 -2.00
N ARG A 251 5.61 -17.67 -1.38
CA ARG A 251 5.57 -18.98 -2.05
C ARG A 251 4.55 -19.00 -3.19
N GLY A 252 3.41 -18.34 -3.01
CA GLY A 252 2.41 -18.13 -4.06
C GLY A 252 3.01 -17.41 -5.27
N PHE A 253 3.78 -16.34 -5.05
CA PHE A 253 4.48 -15.63 -6.13
C PHE A 253 5.58 -16.47 -6.78
N GLN A 254 6.36 -17.24 -6.01
CA GLN A 254 7.35 -18.17 -6.58
C GLN A 254 6.69 -19.23 -7.48
N ASN A 255 5.49 -19.70 -7.13
CA ASN A 255 4.76 -20.63 -7.97
C ASN A 255 4.24 -19.95 -9.25
N GLN A 256 3.68 -18.74 -9.15
CA GLN A 256 3.24 -17.98 -10.31
C GLN A 256 4.39 -17.67 -11.27
N GLU A 257 5.56 -17.30 -10.75
CA GLU A 257 6.78 -17.09 -11.54
C GLU A 257 7.19 -18.34 -12.31
N LYS A 258 7.23 -19.51 -11.65
CA LYS A 258 7.49 -20.79 -12.32
C LYS A 258 6.49 -21.07 -13.43
N TRP A 259 5.20 -20.77 -13.21
CA TRP A 259 4.18 -20.89 -14.25
C TRP A 259 4.44 -19.95 -15.43
N LEU A 260 4.83 -18.70 -15.19
CA LEU A 260 5.22 -17.76 -16.24
C LEU A 260 6.40 -18.30 -17.05
N ASN A 261 7.45 -18.79 -16.38
CA ASN A 261 8.62 -19.41 -17.03
C ASN A 261 8.29 -20.65 -17.86
N ILE A 262 7.26 -21.43 -17.48
CA ILE A 262 6.82 -22.60 -18.26
C ILE A 262 5.96 -22.17 -19.47
N SER A 263 5.19 -21.10 -19.32
CA SER A 263 4.26 -20.62 -20.34
C SER A 263 4.92 -19.76 -21.43
N LEU A 264 5.95 -18.98 -21.09
CA LEU A 264 6.66 -18.09 -22.01
C LEU A 264 7.35 -18.84 -23.18
N PRO A 265 8.09 -19.94 -22.93
CA PRO A 265 8.72 -20.71 -24.00
C PRO A 265 7.71 -21.44 -24.88
N LYS A 266 6.56 -21.86 -24.34
CA LYS A 266 5.51 -22.51 -25.14
C LYS A 266 4.80 -21.54 -26.08
N LEU A 267 4.59 -20.28 -25.66
CA LEU A 267 4.04 -19.25 -26.54
C LEU A 267 5.05 -18.84 -27.62
N LEU A 268 6.34 -18.72 -27.29
CA LEU A 268 7.40 -18.42 -28.25
C LEU A 268 7.70 -19.59 -29.21
N GLN A 269 7.65 -20.84 -28.75
CA GLN A 269 7.76 -22.03 -29.62
C GLN A 269 6.55 -22.17 -30.55
N ASN A 270 5.33 -21.89 -30.06
CA ASN A 270 4.14 -21.86 -30.91
C ASN A 270 4.17 -20.68 -31.89
N MET A 271 4.74 -19.53 -31.52
CA MET A 271 4.93 -18.42 -32.44
C MET A 271 6.00 -18.69 -33.48
N ASN A 272 7.07 -19.43 -33.17
CA ASN A 272 8.05 -19.85 -34.20
C ASN A 272 7.48 -20.90 -35.16
N GLY A 273 6.58 -21.77 -34.68
CA GLY A 273 5.78 -22.66 -35.53
C GLY A 273 4.72 -21.91 -36.35
N PHE A 274 4.16 -20.82 -35.83
CA PHE A 274 3.18 -19.97 -36.51
C PHE A 274 3.82 -19.03 -37.55
N PHE A 275 5.03 -18.50 -37.26
CA PHE A 275 5.81 -17.66 -38.19
C PHE A 275 6.57 -18.47 -39.24
N ASN A 276 6.91 -19.74 -38.97
CA ASN A 276 7.55 -20.65 -39.94
C ASN A 276 6.60 -21.71 -40.52
N GLN A 277 5.31 -21.70 -40.18
CA GLN A 277 4.31 -22.35 -41.01
C GLN A 277 4.26 -21.57 -42.32
N SER A 278 4.96 -22.09 -43.31
CA SER A 278 5.01 -21.56 -44.66
C SER A 278 3.59 -21.17 -45.10
N GLN A 279 3.35 -19.91 -45.45
CA GLN A 279 2.14 -19.46 -46.15
C GLN A 279 2.09 -20.01 -47.60
N THR A 280 2.42 -21.28 -47.80
CA THR A 280 2.67 -21.84 -49.13
C THR A 280 1.57 -22.80 -49.58
N LYS A 281 0.47 -23.03 -48.84
CA LYS A 281 -0.52 -24.03 -49.31
C LYS A 281 -2.03 -23.84 -49.10
N ALA A 282 -2.56 -22.76 -48.53
CA ALA A 282 -3.99 -22.78 -48.13
C ALA A 282 -4.95 -21.71 -48.67
N ARG A 283 -4.56 -20.69 -49.46
CA ARG A 283 -5.55 -19.70 -49.97
C ARG A 283 -5.41 -19.31 -51.45
N ILE A 284 -4.82 -20.18 -52.26
CA ILE A 284 -5.17 -20.27 -53.69
C ILE A 284 -6.49 -21.05 -53.87
N GLU A 285 -6.98 -21.78 -52.85
CA GLU A 285 -8.22 -22.57 -52.93
C GLU A 285 -9.50 -21.85 -52.47
N GLU A 286 -9.43 -20.66 -51.84
CA GLU A 286 -10.63 -19.89 -51.45
C GLU A 286 -11.17 -18.97 -52.56
N GLN A 287 -10.50 -18.90 -53.73
CA GLN A 287 -11.07 -18.25 -54.92
C GLN A 287 -12.10 -19.13 -55.65
N GLU A 288 -12.28 -20.39 -55.25
CA GLU A 288 -13.18 -21.34 -55.92
C GLU A 288 -14.09 -22.07 -54.92
N SER A 289 -14.99 -21.35 -54.24
CA SER A 289 -16.33 -21.90 -53.93
C SER A 289 -17.24 -20.85 -53.29
N HIS A 290 -17.90 -20.12 -54.19
CA HIS A 290 -19.29 -19.71 -54.04
C HIS A 290 -20.12 -20.58 -53.07
N SER A 291 -20.79 -19.95 -52.11
CA SER A 291 -22.26 -19.82 -52.11
C SER A 291 -22.86 -19.47 -50.73
N PHE A 292 -23.59 -18.34 -50.72
CA PHE A 292 -24.92 -18.12 -50.14
C PHE A 292 -25.23 -18.17 -48.63
N SER A 293 -25.85 -17.04 -48.21
CA SER A 293 -27.02 -16.89 -47.30
C SER A 293 -26.79 -17.03 -45.79
N ARG A 294 -27.52 -16.38 -44.86
CA ARG A 294 -28.38 -15.17 -44.74
C ARG A 294 -28.83 -15.17 -43.25
N ASN A 295 -29.32 -14.01 -42.77
CA ASN A 295 -30.09 -13.74 -41.52
C ASN A 295 -29.24 -13.37 -40.28
N CYS A 296 -29.24 -12.10 -39.83
CA CYS A 296 -30.26 -11.36 -39.03
C CYS A 296 -30.36 -11.86 -37.57
N SER A 297 -30.49 -11.07 -36.50
CA SER A 297 -30.82 -9.65 -36.33
C SER A 297 -30.65 -9.22 -34.85
N ILE A 298 -30.56 -7.91 -34.63
CA ILE A 298 -30.60 -7.17 -33.36
C ILE A 298 -32.05 -7.08 -32.83
N SER A 299 -32.27 -7.11 -31.52
CA SER A 299 -33.39 -6.38 -30.89
C SER A 299 -33.13 -6.01 -29.42
N SER A 300 -33.37 -4.74 -29.10
CA SER A 300 -33.47 -4.14 -27.77
C SER A 300 -34.95 -4.12 -27.33
N SER A 301 -35.24 -4.21 -26.03
CA SER A 301 -36.25 -3.35 -25.38
C SER A 301 -36.38 -3.60 -23.87
N CYS A 302 -36.36 -2.50 -23.14
CA CYS A 302 -36.84 -2.29 -21.77
C CYS A 302 -38.37 -2.45 -21.70
N SER A 303 -38.92 -2.90 -20.57
CA SER A 303 -40.17 -2.37 -19.97
C SER A 303 -40.43 -2.98 -18.59
N ILE A 304 -40.98 -2.09 -17.76
CA ILE A 304 -41.39 -2.18 -16.36
C ILE A 304 -42.60 -3.10 -16.16
N LEU A 305 -42.64 -3.78 -15.01
CA LEU A 305 -43.79 -3.90 -14.12
C LEU A 305 -43.29 -4.10 -12.68
#